data_AF-A0A8T4Z2U4-F1
#
_entry.id   AF-A0A8T4Z2U4-F1
#
_cell.length_a   1.000
_cell.length_b   1.000
_cell.length_c   1.000
_cell.angle_alpha   90.00
_cell.angle_beta   90.00
_cell.angle_gamma   90.00
#
_symmetry.space_group_name_H-M   'P 1'
#
loop_
_entity.id
_entity.type
_entity.pdbx_description
1 polymer ?
#
loop_
_entity_poly.entity_id
_entity_poly.type
_entity_poly.pdbx_seq_one_letter_code
_entity_poly.pdbx_strand_id
1 'polypeptide(L)'
;MEKEGLERAVVSAEKQSSYFRLEQVALRSALDELNRMRDANEVDEALYEELREKYSQRLSEISEKEEQFRKVAQSIRRLTKYDKEIAILKEYQQELSQKIAKAESKLEEERSKILEIAERFGLIGTPELKPAQALVQEPVRAEPERRPTPAQISAEAAEVESEVERLRKEILSELEKARAQSRK
;
A
#
# COMPACT_ATOMS: atom_id res chain seq x y z
N MET A 1 -12.83 -8.88 -1.29
CA MET A 1 -13.48 -8.38 -0.06
C MET A 1 -14.44 -7.30 -0.47
N GLU A 2 -15.71 -7.41 -0.11
CA GLU A 2 -16.71 -6.40 -0.46
C GLU A 2 -16.43 -5.11 0.32
N LYS A 3 -16.46 -3.96 -0.37
CA LYS A 3 -16.17 -2.63 0.19
C LYS A 3 -17.00 -2.34 1.46
N GLU A 4 -18.25 -2.79 1.49
CA GLU A 4 -19.12 -2.71 2.65
C GLU A 4 -18.60 -3.48 3.87
N GLY A 5 -17.89 -4.60 3.65
CA GLY A 5 -17.28 -5.38 4.72
C GLY A 5 -16.14 -4.62 5.41
N LEU A 6 -15.32 -3.90 4.65
CA LEU A 6 -14.24 -3.08 5.22
C LEU A 6 -14.80 -1.86 5.98
N GLU A 7 -15.82 -1.20 5.46
CA GLU A 7 -16.46 -0.07 6.14
C GLU A 7 -17.11 -0.50 7.46
N ARG A 8 -17.83 -1.63 7.47
CA ARG A 8 -18.37 -2.22 8.71
C ARG A 8 -17.27 -2.59 9.71
N ALA A 9 -16.14 -3.12 9.22
CA ALA A 9 -15.00 -3.46 10.06
C ALA A 9 -14.35 -2.22 10.71
N VAL A 10 -14.22 -1.10 9.97
CA VAL A 10 -13.74 0.18 10.53
C VAL A 10 -14.66 0.67 11.63
N VAL A 11 -15.97 0.75 11.35
CA VAL A 11 -16.96 1.23 12.35
C VAL A 11 -16.96 0.33 13.59
N SER A 12 -16.86 -0.99 13.41
CA SER A 12 -16.77 -1.93 14.51
C SER A 12 -15.51 -1.69 15.36
N ALA A 13 -14.34 -1.56 14.73
CA ALA A 13 -13.09 -1.30 15.43
C ALA A 13 -13.08 0.06 16.17
N GLU A 14 -13.65 1.10 15.56
CA GLU A 14 -13.80 2.42 16.18
C GLU A 14 -14.76 2.40 17.38
N LYS A 15 -15.86 1.65 17.28
CA LYS A 15 -16.78 1.45 18.38
C LYS A 15 -16.10 0.74 19.56
N GLN A 16 -15.29 -0.29 19.29
CA GLN A 16 -14.53 -0.99 20.32
C GLN A 16 -13.46 -0.08 20.95
N SER A 17 -12.69 0.66 20.16
CA SER A 17 -11.72 1.64 20.67
C SER A 17 -12.40 2.69 21.56
N SER A 18 -13.58 3.19 21.16
CA SER A 18 -14.35 4.16 21.95
C SER A 18 -14.84 3.58 23.27
N TYR A 19 -15.33 2.33 23.25
CA TYR A 19 -15.73 1.61 24.46
C TYR A 19 -14.56 1.47 25.45
N PHE A 20 -13.41 0.98 24.99
CA PHE A 20 -12.24 0.83 25.85
C PHE A 20 -11.72 2.17 26.37
N ARG A 21 -11.80 3.24 25.57
CA ARG A 21 -11.45 4.59 26.02
C ARG A 21 -12.34 5.06 27.18
N LEU A 22 -13.65 4.79 27.12
CA LEU A 22 -14.55 5.09 28.24
C LEU A 22 -14.22 4.26 29.48
N GLU A 23 -13.91 2.97 29.30
CA GLU A 23 -13.50 2.08 30.40
C GLU A 23 -12.17 2.56 31.05
N GLN A 24 -11.21 3.04 30.26
CA GLN A 24 -9.98 3.67 30.80
C GLN A 24 -10.28 4.88 31.68
N VAL A 25 -11.18 5.76 31.23
CA VAL A 25 -11.56 6.96 31.99
C VAL A 25 -12.22 6.55 33.31
N ALA A 26 -13.14 5.57 33.27
CA ALA A 26 -13.79 5.06 34.47
C ALA A 26 -12.79 4.43 35.46
N LEU A 27 -11.84 3.63 34.97
CA LEU A 27 -10.81 3.00 35.81
C LEU A 27 -9.83 4.00 36.41
N ARG A 28 -9.43 5.03 35.65
CA ARG A 28 -8.61 6.12 36.19
C ARG A 28 -9.35 6.86 37.30
N SER A 29 -10.63 7.17 37.08
CA SER A 29 -11.46 7.79 38.12
C SER A 29 -11.62 6.88 39.34
N ALA A 30 -11.74 5.56 39.16
CA ALA A 30 -11.83 4.61 40.27
C ALA A 30 -10.52 4.52 41.06
N LEU A 31 -9.36 4.56 40.39
CA LEU A 31 -8.06 4.61 41.03
C LEU A 31 -7.85 5.92 41.80
N ASP A 32 -8.27 7.05 41.23
CA ASP A 32 -8.21 8.35 41.90
C ASP A 32 -9.09 8.38 43.15
N GLU A 33 -10.29 7.79 43.09
CA GLU A 33 -11.18 7.68 44.23
C GLU A 33 -10.61 6.73 45.29
N LEU A 34 -10.04 5.60 44.89
CA LEU A 34 -9.39 4.66 45.79
C LEU A 34 -8.22 5.32 46.55
N ASN A 35 -7.45 6.19 45.87
CA ASN A 35 -6.41 7.00 46.51
C ASN A 35 -6.99 7.97 47.55
N ARG A 36 -8.11 8.63 47.26
CA ARG A 36 -8.78 9.52 48.22
C ARG A 36 -9.29 8.77 49.44
N MET A 37 -9.88 7.59 49.25
CA MET A 37 -10.37 6.77 50.36
C MET A 37 -9.22 6.30 51.27
N ARG A 38 -8.06 5.95 50.69
CA ARG A 38 -6.84 5.67 51.46
C ARG A 38 -6.39 6.91 52.24
N ASP A 39 -6.29 8.06 51.59
CA ASP A 39 -5.83 9.31 52.23
C ASP A 39 -6.79 9.76 53.36
N ALA A 40 -8.07 9.40 53.26
CA ALA A 40 -9.09 9.61 54.29
C ALA A 40 -9.13 8.52 55.39
N ASN A 41 -8.27 7.49 55.30
CA ASN A 41 -8.26 6.29 56.16
C ASN A 41 -9.62 5.54 56.18
N GLU A 42 -10.35 5.56 55.07
CA GLU A 42 -11.65 4.89 54.93
C GLU A 42 -11.55 3.43 54.46
N VAL A 43 -10.35 3.01 54.03
CA VAL A 43 -10.07 1.67 53.48
C VAL A 43 -8.86 1.08 54.17
N ASP A 44 -8.91 -0.22 54.42
CA ASP A 44 -7.78 -0.98 54.95
C ASP A 44 -6.62 -1.04 53.93
N GLU A 45 -5.38 -0.90 54.39
CA GLU A 45 -4.20 -0.83 53.53
C GLU A 45 -4.03 -2.08 52.64
N ALA A 46 -4.33 -3.28 53.17
CA ALA A 46 -4.21 -4.51 52.39
C ALA A 46 -5.27 -4.58 51.28
N LEU A 47 -6.49 -4.14 51.59
CA LEU A 47 -7.58 -4.06 50.62
C LEU A 47 -7.32 -2.97 49.56
N TYR A 48 -6.72 -1.85 49.96
CA TYR A 48 -6.31 -0.78 49.06
C TYR A 48 -5.30 -1.29 48.03
N GLU A 49 -4.21 -1.93 48.45
CA GLU A 49 -3.18 -2.42 47.53
C GLU A 49 -3.72 -3.49 46.57
N GLU A 50 -4.57 -4.41 47.06
CA GLU A 50 -5.21 -5.42 46.19
C GLU A 50 -6.07 -4.76 45.09
N LEU A 51 -6.95 -3.83 45.48
CA LEU A 51 -7.83 -3.13 44.54
C LEU A 51 -7.03 -2.26 43.57
N ARG A 52 -5.99 -1.60 44.05
CA ARG A 52 -5.10 -0.76 43.24
C ARG A 52 -4.34 -1.58 42.21
N GLU A 53 -3.76 -2.72 42.60
CA GLU A 53 -3.07 -3.62 41.68
C GLU A 53 -4.04 -4.13 40.62
N LYS A 54 -5.23 -4.60 41.02
CA LYS A 54 -6.26 -5.08 40.11
C LYS A 54 -6.73 -4.02 39.11
N TYR A 55 -7.02 -2.81 39.55
CA TYR A 55 -7.46 -1.72 38.67
C TYR A 55 -6.34 -1.20 37.77
N SER A 56 -5.10 -1.15 38.26
CA SER A 56 -3.95 -0.73 37.44
C SER A 56 -3.61 -1.76 36.37
N GLN A 57 -3.63 -3.05 36.70
CA GLN A 57 -3.46 -4.13 35.72
C GLN A 57 -4.56 -4.08 34.65
N ARG A 58 -5.83 -3.96 35.08
CA ARG A 58 -6.96 -3.86 34.16
C ARG A 58 -6.85 -2.62 33.26
N LEU A 59 -6.42 -1.49 33.80
CA LEU A 59 -6.19 -0.27 33.03
C LEU A 59 -5.11 -0.47 31.95
N SER A 60 -4.04 -1.19 32.27
CA SER A 60 -2.99 -1.54 31.29
C SER A 60 -3.56 -2.38 30.14
N GLU A 61 -4.26 -3.47 30.46
CA GLU A 61 -4.86 -4.36 29.47
C GLU A 61 -5.82 -3.64 28.51
N ILE A 62 -6.66 -2.75 29.05
CA ILE A 62 -7.61 -1.97 28.25
C ILE A 62 -6.86 -0.94 27.39
N SER A 63 -5.79 -0.34 27.92
CA SER A 63 -4.95 0.58 27.16
C SER A 63 -4.31 -0.08 25.95
N GLU A 64 -3.81 -1.31 26.13
CA GLU A 64 -3.29 -2.10 25.02
C GLU A 64 -4.36 -2.46 23.99
N LYS A 65 -5.55 -2.91 24.43
CA LYS A 65 -6.66 -3.24 23.53
C LYS A 65 -7.14 -2.03 22.74
N GLU A 66 -7.30 -0.88 23.39
CA GLU A 66 -7.72 0.35 22.72
C GLU A 66 -6.71 0.78 21.64
N GLU A 67 -5.41 0.71 21.94
CA GLU A 67 -4.35 0.95 20.97
C GLU A 67 -4.41 -0.02 19.79
N GLN A 68 -4.61 -1.31 20.05
CA GLN A 68 -4.75 -2.33 19.01
C GLN A 68 -5.94 -2.03 18.09
N PHE A 69 -7.12 -1.73 18.64
CA PHE A 69 -8.29 -1.38 17.85
C PHE A 69 -8.08 -0.10 17.04
N ARG A 70 -7.38 0.90 17.59
CA ARG A 70 -7.04 2.12 16.88
C ARG A 70 -6.12 1.85 15.69
N LYS A 71 -5.09 1.03 15.88
CA LYS A 71 -4.18 0.59 14.80
C LYS A 71 -4.92 -0.20 13.72
N VAL A 72 -5.82 -1.10 14.11
CA VAL A 72 -6.65 -1.87 13.17
C VAL A 72 -7.52 -0.94 12.33
N ALA A 73 -8.23 0.00 12.95
CA ALA A 73 -9.06 0.97 12.22
C ALA A 73 -8.23 1.80 11.23
N GLN A 74 -7.05 2.26 11.63
CA GLN A 74 -6.13 2.99 10.75
C GLN A 74 -5.64 2.14 9.57
N SER A 75 -5.26 0.89 9.81
CA SER A 75 -4.82 -0.04 8.77
C SER A 75 -5.92 -0.30 7.75
N ILE A 76 -7.16 -0.52 8.20
CA ILE A 76 -8.28 -0.73 7.29
C ILE A 76 -8.54 0.53 6.43
N ARG A 77 -8.49 1.73 7.02
CA ARG A 77 -8.62 2.99 6.26
C ARG A 77 -7.54 3.13 5.19
N ARG A 78 -6.29 2.73 5.48
CA ARG A 78 -5.19 2.73 4.49
C ARG A 78 -5.48 1.75 3.35
N LEU A 79 -5.94 0.54 3.66
CA LEU A 79 -6.33 -0.44 2.64
C LEU A 79 -7.44 0.10 1.74
N THR A 80 -8.47 0.73 2.31
CA THR A 80 -9.53 1.36 1.51
C THR A 80 -9.01 2.49 0.61
N LYS A 81 -7.98 3.23 1.05
CA LYS A 81 -7.32 4.23 0.20
C LYS A 81 -6.57 3.57 -0.96
N TYR A 82 -5.79 2.53 -0.68
CA TYR A 82 -5.07 1.79 -1.73
C TYR A 82 -6.01 1.13 -2.74
N ASP A 83 -7.16 0.60 -2.30
CA ASP A 83 -8.16 0.04 -3.22
C ASP A 83 -8.68 1.10 -4.21
N LYS A 84 -8.86 2.36 -3.76
CA LYS A 84 -9.24 3.46 -4.65
C LYS A 84 -8.12 3.84 -5.62
N GLU A 85 -6.89 3.89 -5.15
CA GLU A 85 -5.72 4.18 -5.99
C GLU A 85 -5.53 3.09 -7.06
N ILE A 86 -5.71 1.81 -6.70
CA ILE A 86 -5.68 0.68 -7.64
C ILE A 86 -6.78 0.82 -8.71
N ALA A 87 -8.00 1.21 -8.32
CA ALA A 87 -9.08 1.43 -9.28
C ALA A 87 -8.72 2.52 -10.30
N ILE A 88 -8.17 3.64 -9.84
CA ILE A 88 -7.69 4.74 -10.70
C ILE A 88 -6.57 4.25 -11.64
N LEU A 89 -5.60 3.49 -11.13
CA LEU A 89 -4.52 2.95 -11.94
C LEU A 89 -5.03 1.99 -13.02
N LYS A 90 -6.07 1.19 -12.73
CA LYS A 90 -6.71 0.32 -13.74
C LYS A 90 -7.40 1.12 -14.84
N GLU A 91 -8.07 2.23 -14.50
CA GLU A 91 -8.67 3.12 -15.50
C GLU A 91 -7.60 3.73 -16.41
N TYR A 92 -6.49 4.22 -15.83
CA TYR A 92 -5.36 4.73 -16.61
C TYR A 92 -4.72 3.66 -17.50
N GLN A 93 -4.55 2.44 -16.98
CA GLN A 93 -4.03 1.31 -17.76
C GLN A 93 -4.93 1.03 -18.96
N GLN A 94 -6.25 1.01 -18.77
CA GLN A 94 -7.20 0.80 -19.87
C GLN A 94 -7.13 1.91 -20.92
N GLU A 95 -7.01 3.17 -20.50
CA GLU A 95 -6.85 4.30 -21.42
C GLU A 95 -5.55 4.19 -22.22
N LEU A 96 -4.44 3.82 -21.57
CA LEU A 96 -3.15 3.60 -22.24
C LEU A 96 -3.23 2.46 -23.25
N SER A 97 -3.84 1.33 -22.89
CA SER A 97 -4.05 0.21 -23.81
C SER A 97 -4.86 0.62 -25.05
N GLN A 98 -5.90 1.45 -24.88
CA GLN A 98 -6.65 1.98 -26.03
C GLN A 98 -5.83 2.92 -26.90
N LYS A 99 -4.96 3.76 -26.31
CA LYS A 99 -4.06 4.64 -27.06
C LYS A 99 -3.03 3.84 -27.85
N ILE A 100 -2.47 2.77 -27.25
CA ILE A 100 -1.55 1.86 -27.92
C ILE A 100 -2.23 1.18 -29.10
N ALA A 101 -3.41 0.59 -28.90
CA ALA A 101 -4.15 -0.07 -29.99
C ALA A 101 -4.44 0.88 -31.17
N LYS A 102 -4.79 2.15 -30.88
CA LYS A 102 -4.97 3.17 -31.92
C LYS A 102 -3.67 3.52 -32.64
N ALA A 103 -2.55 3.60 -31.92
CA ALA A 103 -1.25 3.87 -32.50
C ALA A 103 -0.77 2.71 -33.39
N GLU A 104 -0.96 1.47 -32.95
CA GLU A 104 -0.66 0.26 -33.72
C GLU A 104 -1.49 0.20 -35.01
N SER A 105 -2.79 0.48 -34.94
CA SER A 105 -3.66 0.54 -36.12
C SER A 105 -3.18 1.59 -37.13
N LYS A 106 -2.80 2.80 -36.66
CA LYS A 106 -2.27 3.85 -37.53
C LYS A 106 -0.93 3.45 -38.16
N LEU A 107 -0.05 2.82 -37.39
CA LEU A 107 1.23 2.31 -37.89
C LEU A 107 1.02 1.29 -39.00
N GLU A 108 0.06 0.38 -38.83
CA GLU A 108 -0.25 -0.64 -39.83
C GLU A 108 -0.86 -0.02 -41.11
N GLU A 109 -1.71 0.99 -40.99
CA GLU A 109 -2.21 1.76 -42.14
C GLU A 109 -1.08 2.48 -42.89
N GLU A 110 -0.14 3.11 -42.17
CA GLU A 110 1.02 3.78 -42.78
C GLU A 110 1.96 2.78 -43.46
N ARG A 111 2.24 1.64 -42.82
CA ARG A 111 2.99 0.53 -43.42
C ARG A 111 2.34 0.05 -44.72
N SER A 112 1.02 -0.16 -44.70
CA SER A 112 0.25 -0.58 -45.87
C SER A 112 0.38 0.43 -47.01
N LYS A 113 0.26 1.74 -46.72
CA LYS A 113 0.44 2.80 -47.72
C LYS A 113 1.85 2.82 -48.30
N ILE A 114 2.88 2.62 -47.47
CA ILE A 114 4.27 2.57 -47.93
C ILE A 114 4.48 1.38 -48.87
N LEU A 115 3.93 0.21 -48.55
CA LEU A 115 3.98 -0.98 -49.40
C LEU A 115 3.29 -0.73 -50.75
N GLU A 116 2.08 -0.17 -50.76
CA GLU A 116 1.38 0.18 -52.01
C GLU A 116 2.19 1.16 -52.88
N ILE A 117 2.84 2.16 -52.26
CA ILE A 117 3.71 3.10 -52.97
C ILE A 117 4.94 2.36 -53.54
N ALA A 118 5.61 1.52 -52.74
CA ALA A 118 6.77 0.76 -53.17
C ALA A 118 6.45 -0.15 -54.37
N GLU A 119 5.29 -0.82 -54.35
CA GLU A 119 4.78 -1.62 -55.48
C GLU A 119 4.58 -0.78 -56.74
N ARG A 120 3.96 0.41 -56.62
CA ARG A 120 3.73 1.32 -57.77
C ARG A 120 5.01 1.83 -58.41
N PHE A 121 6.08 2.01 -57.64
CA PHE A 121 7.38 2.45 -58.14
C PHE A 121 8.26 1.29 -58.64
N GLY A 122 7.75 0.05 -58.67
CA GLY A 122 8.49 -1.11 -59.18
C GLY A 122 9.66 -1.54 -58.29
N LEU A 123 9.66 -1.13 -57.02
CA LEU A 123 10.62 -1.58 -56.00
C LEU A 123 10.24 -2.99 -55.51
N ILE A 124 10.21 -3.97 -56.43
CA ILE A 124 10.01 -5.38 -56.08
C ILE A 124 11.34 -5.88 -55.49
N GLY A 125 11.50 -5.71 -54.18
CA GLY A 125 12.70 -6.12 -53.46
C GLY A 125 12.83 -5.60 -52.03
N THR A 126 11.78 -5.05 -51.42
CA THR A 126 11.81 -4.71 -49.99
C THR A 126 11.55 -5.96 -49.15
N PRO A 127 12.35 -6.23 -48.11
CA PRO A 127 12.15 -7.40 -47.25
C PRO A 127 10.77 -7.30 -46.61
N GLU A 128 10.07 -8.44 -46.52
CA GLU A 128 8.78 -8.56 -45.84
C GLU A 128 8.79 -7.76 -44.54
N LEU A 129 8.09 -6.62 -44.52
CA LEU A 129 7.78 -5.90 -43.30
C LEU A 129 6.78 -6.78 -42.56
N LYS A 130 7.29 -7.76 -41.80
CA LYS A 130 6.46 -8.64 -40.99
C LYS A 130 5.57 -7.77 -40.10
N PRO A 131 4.28 -8.10 -39.96
CA PRO A 131 3.43 -7.44 -38.98
C PRO A 131 4.16 -7.54 -37.65
N ALA A 132 4.27 -6.41 -36.95
CA ALA A 132 4.72 -6.47 -35.57
C ALA A 132 3.71 -7.38 -34.87
N GLN A 133 4.14 -8.58 -34.45
CA GLN A 133 3.32 -9.42 -33.61
C GLN A 133 2.91 -8.53 -32.45
N ALA A 134 1.61 -8.24 -32.36
CA ALA A 134 1.06 -7.61 -31.19
C ALA A 134 1.58 -8.47 -30.02
N LEU A 135 2.41 -7.87 -29.17
CA LEU A 135 2.68 -8.41 -27.85
C LEU A 135 1.37 -8.22 -27.07
N VAL A 136 0.35 -8.97 -27.46
CA VAL A 136 -0.69 -9.42 -26.55
C VAL A 136 0.09 -10.31 -25.61
N GLN A 137 0.67 -9.70 -24.58
CA GLN A 137 0.88 -10.44 -23.36
C GLN A 137 -0.50 -10.94 -22.99
N GLU A 138 -0.77 -12.21 -23.27
CA GLU A 138 -1.81 -12.94 -22.59
C GLU A 138 -1.71 -12.57 -21.11
N PRO A 139 -2.82 -12.31 -20.42
CA PRO A 139 -2.75 -12.19 -18.97
C PRO A 139 -2.15 -13.51 -18.50
N VAL A 140 -0.88 -13.47 -18.09
CA VAL A 140 -0.21 -14.60 -17.47
C VAL A 140 -1.18 -15.05 -16.41
N ARG A 141 -1.78 -16.22 -16.61
CA ARG A 141 -2.49 -16.92 -15.56
C ARG A 141 -1.42 -17.13 -14.50
N ALA A 142 -1.37 -16.22 -13.54
CA ALA A 142 -0.56 -16.37 -12.37
C ALA A 142 -0.99 -17.71 -11.77
N GLU A 143 -0.15 -18.73 -11.92
CA GLU A 143 -0.17 -19.87 -11.03
C GLU A 143 -0.25 -19.31 -9.60
N PRO A 144 -0.98 -19.96 -8.68
CA PRO A 144 -1.14 -19.43 -7.34
C PRO A 144 0.24 -19.31 -6.69
N GLU A 145 0.83 -18.12 -6.78
CA GLU A 145 2.07 -17.79 -6.13
C GLU A 145 1.86 -18.08 -4.64
N ARG A 146 2.67 -18.99 -4.13
CA ARG A 146 2.76 -19.23 -2.70
C ARG A 146 3.04 -17.88 -2.07
N ARG A 147 2.06 -17.36 -1.32
CA ARG A 147 2.16 -16.03 -0.69
C ARG A 147 3.52 -15.92 -0.02
N PRO A 148 4.35 -14.94 -0.41
CA PRO A 148 5.64 -14.76 0.23
C PRO A 148 5.40 -14.50 1.71
N THR A 149 6.14 -15.22 2.55
CA THR A 149 6.11 -15.01 3.99
C THR A 149 6.59 -13.59 4.32
N PRO A 150 6.18 -12.99 5.45
CA PRO A 150 6.62 -11.64 5.84
C PRO A 150 8.14 -11.45 5.82
N ALA A 151 8.90 -12.52 6.08
CA ALA A 151 10.36 -12.53 5.98
C ALA A 151 10.88 -12.39 4.53
N GLN A 152 10.19 -12.99 3.55
CA GLN A 152 10.54 -12.87 2.13
C GLN A 152 10.23 -11.46 1.60
N ILE A 153 9.11 -10.88 2.00
CA ILE A 153 8.73 -9.50 1.65
C ILE A 153 9.76 -8.50 2.21
N SER A 154 10.26 -8.73 3.43
CA SER A 154 11.28 -7.87 4.03
C SER A 154 12.65 -7.99 3.35
N ALA A 155 13.00 -9.17 2.84
CA ALA A 155 14.26 -9.40 2.14
C ALA A 155 14.23 -8.80 0.73
N GLU A 156 13.13 -8.98 -0.01
CA GLU A 156 12.92 -8.35 -1.32
C GLU A 156 12.89 -6.82 -1.23
N ALA A 157 12.24 -6.27 -0.19
CA ALA A 157 12.24 -4.82 0.02
C ALA A 157 13.64 -4.25 0.27
N ALA A 158 14.47 -4.96 1.04
CA ALA A 158 15.86 -4.55 1.30
C ALA A 158 16.75 -4.64 0.05
N GLU A 159 16.53 -5.64 -0.80
CA GLU A 159 17.26 -5.81 -2.06
C GLU A 159 16.88 -4.70 -3.06
N VAL A 160 15.58 -4.40 -3.18
CA VAL A 160 15.08 -3.30 -4.01
C VAL A 160 15.59 -1.95 -3.51
N GLU A 161 15.61 -1.71 -2.20
CA GLU A 161 16.13 -0.47 -1.62
C GLU A 161 17.63 -0.29 -1.90
N SER A 162 18.41 -1.37 -1.81
CA SER A 162 19.83 -1.38 -2.17
C SER A 162 20.05 -1.08 -3.66
N GLU A 163 19.22 -1.64 -4.54
CA GLU A 163 19.32 -1.42 -5.98
C GLU A 163 18.93 0.02 -6.37
N VAL A 164 17.89 0.58 -5.72
CA VAL A 164 17.50 1.99 -5.87
C VAL A 164 18.63 2.92 -5.41
N GLU A 165 19.27 2.63 -4.28
CA GLU A 165 20.40 3.40 -3.75
C GLU A 165 21.60 3.36 -4.72
N ARG A 166 21.85 2.20 -5.34
CA ARG A 166 22.90 2.01 -6.35
C ARG A 166 22.62 2.85 -7.60
N LEU A 167 21.43 2.73 -8.17
CA LEU A 167 21.01 3.49 -9.35
C LEU A 167 21.03 4.99 -9.08
N ARG A 168 20.65 5.43 -7.88
CA ARG A 168 20.73 6.84 -7.50
C ARG A 168 22.16 7.37 -7.53
N LYS A 169 23.12 6.61 -7.00
CA LYS A 169 24.55 6.98 -7.04
C LYS A 169 25.09 7.02 -8.46
N GLU A 170 24.69 6.07 -9.29
CA GLU A 170 25.07 6.02 -10.71
C GLU A 170 24.56 7.24 -11.49
N ILE A 171 23.28 7.58 -11.33
CA ILE A 171 22.66 8.76 -11.95
C ILE A 171 23.37 10.04 -11.50
N LEU A 172 23.67 10.19 -10.20
CA LEU A 172 24.37 11.36 -9.69
C LEU A 172 25.79 11.47 -10.28
N SER A 173 26.51 10.36 -10.41
CA SER A 173 27.82 10.30 -11.07
C SER A 173 27.74 10.74 -12.54
N GLU A 174 26.76 10.23 -13.29
CA GLU A 174 26.59 10.59 -14.71
C GLU A 174 26.19 12.06 -14.88
N LEU A 175 25.35 12.59 -13.98
CA LEU A 175 25.00 14.01 -13.97
C LEU A 175 26.20 14.91 -13.63
N GLU A 176 27.08 14.50 -12.72
CA GLU A 176 28.32 15.23 -12.42
C GLU A 176 29.30 15.22 -13.60
N LYS A 177 29.45 14.08 -14.29
CA LYS A 177 30.26 13.99 -15.52
C LYS A 177 29.69 14.89 -16.62
N ALA A 178 28.39 14.88 -16.85
CA ALA A 178 27.74 15.75 -17.83
C ALA A 178 27.89 17.25 -17.46
N ARG A 179 27.85 17.59 -16.16
CA ARG A 179 28.09 18.95 -15.68
C ARG A 179 29.55 19.40 -15.83
N ALA A 180 30.50 18.48 -15.70
CA ALA A 180 31.91 18.77 -15.92
C ALA A 180 32.24 18.93 -17.41
N GLN A 181 31.57 18.18 -18.29
CA GLN A 181 31.71 18.28 -19.75
C GLN A 181 31.06 19.55 -20.31
N SER A 182 29.94 20.01 -19.75
CA SER A 182 29.27 21.27 -20.16
C SER A 182 29.94 22.55 -19.63
N ARG A 183 30.98 22.42 -18.79
CA ARG A 183 31.81 23.54 -18.29
C ARG A 183 33.15 23.70 -19.03
N LYS A 184 33.43 22.87 -20.04
CA LYS A 184 34.52 23.06 -21.02
C LYS A 184 33.97 23.68 -22.29
#